data_AF-A0A561UL91-F1
#
_entry.id   AF-A0A561UL91-F1
#
_cell.length_a   1.000
_cell.length_b   1.000
_cell.length_c   1.000
_cell.angle_alpha   90.00
_cell.angle_beta   90.00
_cell.angle_gamma   90.00
#
_symmetry.space_group_name_H-M   'P 1'
#
loop_
_entity.id
_entity.type
_entity.pdbx_description
1 polymer ?
#
loop_
_entity_poly.entity_id
_entity_poly.type
_entity_poly.pdbx_seq_one_letter_code
_entity_poly.pdbx_strand_id
1 'polypeptide(L)'
;MSINSGTAEEIRAEFAAQGVPVVVRGAIAFDTLGRSYGLAVLDEELGRLAGPGTDRADLIRAHVRSLLEHTTGPSELDAAPRADLLGRLYPLLVGSAALAEGEEYLHAPEPLPGLREFLALRVPDGLSTLSAQGVAKLGNAHELRARARANLLALPIERHELADGTRGGEFHVLSGLSVLTASRILVLEQLFEQLTGRPVPDKGLLAAVPSAQELLFAPVDDHIASVFGTMLRYRALPADQQAAELSPHVYWWRGGQLTPQTAIGPGGRLRVAMEAEFAFTAAPPAPVERRHHHYQFAHRALPAALRAVGPELVTDVPVGGLTPMLVELWGEVGARLPPDQRVSWDGLECEYRRFGNGHTGVFVTLPPPVAPPEAHLAAAVLPSGGDELRYFTVEFAIDPVTREPGAVLGEWTTDGTHRLLSTGAAAEPDAFAAAVSAVLDGERRRGWRRLFRPRPR
;
A
#
# COMPACT_ATOMS: atom_id res chain seq x y z
N MET A 1 -13.02 5.19 15.80
CA MET A 1 -12.93 6.57 15.27
C MET A 1 -12.12 7.36 16.27
N SER A 2 -10.78 7.26 16.25
CA SER A 2 -9.98 7.64 17.43
C SER A 2 -10.28 9.03 17.98
N ILE A 3 -10.34 9.12 19.31
CA ILE A 3 -10.51 10.32 20.14
C ILE A 3 -9.68 11.47 19.57
N ASN A 4 -10.37 12.40 18.90
CA ASN A 4 -9.74 13.59 18.35
C ASN A 4 -9.37 14.59 19.47
N SER A 5 -8.59 15.61 19.14
CA SER A 5 -8.09 16.59 20.13
C SER A 5 -9.20 17.28 20.93
N GLY A 6 -10.36 17.58 20.31
CA GLY A 6 -11.51 18.16 21.00
C GLY A 6 -12.16 17.20 21.99
N THR A 7 -12.33 15.94 21.61
CA THR A 7 -12.84 14.87 22.49
C THR A 7 -11.87 14.63 23.66
N ALA A 8 -10.56 14.65 23.40
CA ALA A 8 -9.54 14.50 24.43
C ALA A 8 -9.57 15.65 25.45
N GLU A 9 -9.91 16.88 25.04
CA GLU A 9 -10.12 18.01 25.96
C GLU A 9 -11.35 17.82 26.84
N GLU A 10 -12.48 17.40 26.26
CA GLU A 10 -13.72 17.11 27.00
C GLU A 10 -13.48 16.01 28.05
N ILE A 11 -12.80 14.93 27.68
CA ILE A 11 -12.46 13.83 28.60
C ILE A 11 -11.54 14.31 29.71
N ARG A 12 -10.48 15.06 29.38
CA ARG A 12 -9.57 15.63 30.40
C ARG A 12 -10.31 16.53 31.39
N ALA A 13 -11.21 17.37 30.89
CA ALA A 13 -12.00 18.27 31.72
C ALA A 13 -12.91 17.50 32.68
N GLU A 14 -13.55 16.43 32.23
CA GLU A 14 -14.42 15.61 33.08
C GLU A 14 -13.62 14.84 34.13
N PHE A 15 -12.50 14.22 33.78
CA PHE A 15 -11.59 13.59 34.74
C PHE A 15 -11.11 14.58 35.82
N ALA A 16 -10.74 15.80 35.41
CA ALA A 16 -10.35 16.86 36.34
C ALA A 16 -11.52 17.30 37.25
N ALA A 17 -12.75 17.36 36.73
CA ALA A 17 -13.95 17.68 37.50
C ALA A 17 -14.24 16.64 38.59
N GLN A 18 -13.83 15.39 38.38
CA GLN A 18 -13.91 14.29 39.34
C GLN A 18 -12.66 14.17 40.24
N GLY A 19 -11.75 15.16 40.20
CA GLY A 19 -10.57 15.24 41.07
C GLY A 19 -9.41 14.34 40.66
N VAL A 20 -9.44 13.74 39.46
CA VAL A 20 -8.39 12.87 38.93
C VAL A 20 -7.83 13.49 37.65
N PRO A 21 -6.84 14.40 37.73
CA PRO A 21 -6.28 15.00 36.53
C PRO A 21 -5.58 13.93 35.68
N VAL A 22 -5.90 13.91 34.38
CA VAL A 22 -5.33 12.95 33.43
C VAL A 22 -4.69 13.60 32.21
N VAL A 23 -3.80 12.86 31.58
CA VAL A 23 -3.31 13.10 30.23
C VAL A 23 -3.93 12.05 29.31
N VAL A 24 -4.68 12.48 28.30
CA VAL A 24 -5.27 11.58 27.29
C VAL A 24 -4.28 11.41 26.14
N ARG A 25 -3.94 10.16 25.80
CA ARG A 25 -3.05 9.82 24.68
C ARG A 25 -3.64 8.65 23.89
N GLY A 26 -4.11 8.93 22.68
CA GLY A 26 -4.86 7.96 21.88
C GLY A 26 -6.13 7.50 22.60
N ALA A 27 -6.33 6.19 22.70
CA ALA A 27 -7.48 5.59 23.39
C ALA A 27 -7.22 5.31 24.88
N ILE A 28 -6.28 6.01 25.54
CA ILE A 28 -5.96 5.81 26.96
C ILE A 28 -5.82 7.16 27.68
N ALA A 29 -6.43 7.29 28.86
CA ALA A 29 -6.15 8.38 29.81
C ALA A 29 -5.19 7.91 30.90
N PHE A 30 -4.26 8.75 31.32
CA PHE A 30 -3.27 8.46 32.36
C PHE A 30 -3.36 9.48 33.48
N ASP A 31 -3.51 9.06 34.74
CA ASP A 31 -3.45 9.98 35.87
C ASP A 31 -2.04 10.17 36.44
N THR A 32 -1.92 11.09 37.39
CA THR A 32 -0.66 11.43 38.07
C THR A 32 -0.10 10.32 38.96
N LEU A 33 -0.86 9.25 39.20
CA LEU A 33 -0.44 8.07 39.97
C LEU A 33 -0.01 6.93 39.04
N GLY A 34 0.08 7.18 37.73
CA GLY A 34 0.44 6.19 36.73
C GLY A 34 -0.67 5.17 36.45
N ARG A 35 -1.90 5.43 36.90
CA ARG A 35 -3.07 4.61 36.52
C ARG A 35 -3.52 5.01 35.14
N SER A 36 -4.05 4.03 34.41
CA SER A 36 -4.39 4.15 33.01
C SER A 36 -5.79 3.63 32.76
N TYR A 37 -6.59 4.40 32.03
CA TYR A 37 -8.00 4.15 31.76
C TYR A 37 -8.18 4.01 30.25
N GLY A 38 -8.60 2.83 29.78
CA GLY A 38 -8.91 2.64 28.37
C GLY A 38 -10.18 3.38 27.99
N LEU A 39 -10.11 4.18 26.94
CA LEU A 39 -11.20 4.99 26.38
C LEU A 39 -11.76 4.39 25.08
N ALA A 40 -11.37 3.16 24.76
CA ALA A 40 -11.73 2.48 23.52
C ALA A 40 -13.25 2.30 23.35
N VAL A 41 -13.98 2.05 24.43
CA VAL A 41 -15.44 1.88 24.39
C VAL A 41 -16.14 3.23 24.24
N LEU A 42 -15.64 4.27 24.91
CA LEU A 42 -16.11 5.64 24.70
C LEU A 42 -15.95 6.07 23.23
N ASP A 43 -14.82 5.72 22.61
CA ASP A 43 -14.56 5.97 21.18
C ASP A 43 -15.63 5.31 20.29
N GLU A 44 -15.99 4.07 20.61
CA GLU A 44 -17.00 3.30 19.89
C GLU A 44 -18.40 3.93 20.04
N GLU A 45 -18.79 4.26 21.26
CA GLU A 45 -20.11 4.84 21.54
C GLU A 45 -20.26 6.24 20.94
N LEU A 46 -19.22 7.07 21.02
CA LEU A 46 -19.18 8.37 20.34
C LEU A 46 -19.27 8.23 18.82
N GLY A 47 -18.70 7.18 18.24
CA GLY A 47 -18.83 6.87 16.82
C GLY A 47 -20.26 6.46 16.40
N ARG A 48 -21.01 5.81 17.29
CA ARG A 48 -22.42 5.42 17.04
C ARG A 48 -23.39 6.60 17.17
N LEU A 49 -22.99 7.70 17.80
CA LEU A 49 -23.81 8.88 18.09
C LEU A 49 -24.11 9.81 16.90
N ALA A 50 -23.91 9.38 15.66
CA ALA A 50 -24.26 10.15 14.46
C ALA A 50 -25.78 10.35 14.23
N GLY A 51 -26.63 10.10 15.24
CA GLY A 51 -28.09 10.30 15.22
C GLY A 51 -28.58 11.31 16.28
N PRO A 52 -29.71 11.99 16.05
CA PRO A 52 -30.21 13.03 16.96
C PRO A 52 -30.82 12.45 18.24
N GLY A 53 -30.30 12.82 19.41
CA GLY A 53 -31.04 12.63 20.68
C GLY A 53 -30.24 12.28 21.94
N THR A 54 -28.95 11.96 21.86
CA THR A 54 -28.12 11.66 23.05
C THR A 54 -27.05 12.75 23.23
N ASP A 55 -26.98 13.33 24.43
CA ASP A 55 -26.00 14.37 24.74
C ASP A 55 -24.61 13.74 24.89
N ARG A 56 -23.73 14.07 23.95
CA ARG A 56 -22.32 13.68 23.93
C ARG A 56 -21.62 13.95 25.27
N ALA A 57 -21.93 15.06 25.92
CA ALA A 57 -21.32 15.42 27.20
C ALA A 57 -21.75 14.46 28.32
N ASP A 58 -23.01 14.01 28.31
CA ASP A 58 -23.50 13.04 29.28
C ASP A 58 -22.91 11.65 29.07
N LEU A 59 -22.63 11.26 27.83
CA LEU A 59 -21.98 9.98 27.54
C LEU A 59 -20.52 9.97 28.02
N ILE A 60 -19.76 11.04 27.77
CA ILE A 60 -18.40 11.21 28.32
C ILE A 60 -18.45 11.20 29.85
N ARG A 61 -19.38 11.93 30.47
CA ARG A 61 -19.56 12.00 31.92
C ARG A 61 -19.87 10.63 32.53
N ALA A 62 -20.80 9.89 31.94
CA ALA A 62 -21.18 8.55 32.40
C ALA A 62 -19.99 7.58 32.29
N HIS A 63 -19.26 7.62 31.18
CA HIS A 63 -18.11 6.76 30.95
C HIS A 63 -16.95 7.05 31.92
N VAL A 64 -16.57 8.33 32.07
CA VAL A 64 -15.52 8.73 33.02
C VAL A 64 -15.90 8.37 34.45
N ARG A 65 -17.16 8.57 34.84
CA ARG A 65 -17.64 8.16 36.17
C ARG A 65 -17.50 6.66 36.37
N SER A 66 -17.93 5.84 35.41
CA SER A 66 -17.78 4.39 35.52
C SER A 66 -16.31 3.98 35.64
N LEU A 67 -15.42 4.53 34.80
CA LEU A 67 -13.98 4.28 34.89
C LEU A 67 -13.43 4.62 36.27
N LEU A 68 -13.87 5.73 36.88
CA LEU A 68 -13.40 6.19 38.18
C LEU A 68 -13.98 5.38 39.36
N GLU A 69 -15.24 4.96 39.28
CA GLU A 69 -15.89 4.09 40.27
C GLU A 69 -15.14 2.76 40.43
N HIS A 70 -14.58 2.22 39.34
CA HIS A 70 -13.75 1.00 39.37
C HIS A 70 -12.32 1.22 39.90
N THR A 71 -11.89 2.48 40.09
CA THR A 71 -10.58 2.83 40.66
C THR A 71 -10.62 3.32 42.11
N THR A 72 -11.81 3.60 42.64
CA THR A 72 -12.01 4.15 43.99
C THR A 72 -12.48 3.09 45.01
N GLY A 73 -12.86 1.89 44.55
CA GLY A 73 -13.04 0.69 45.40
C GLY A 73 -11.73 -0.05 45.72
N PRO A 74 -11.76 -1.10 46.57
CA PRO A 74 -10.62 -2.03 46.67
C PRO A 74 -10.29 -2.51 45.25
N SER A 75 -8.99 -2.49 44.89
CA SER A 75 -8.55 -2.82 43.53
C SER A 75 -9.23 -4.12 43.06
N GLU A 76 -9.72 -4.20 41.82
CA GLU A 76 -10.23 -5.48 41.31
C GLU A 76 -9.18 -6.60 41.43
N LEU A 77 -7.89 -6.24 41.40
CA LEU A 77 -6.77 -7.13 41.69
C LEU A 77 -6.77 -7.69 43.13
N ASP A 78 -7.38 -6.99 44.08
CA ASP A 78 -7.57 -7.41 45.48
C ASP A 78 -8.88 -8.15 45.71
N ALA A 79 -9.95 -7.75 45.02
CA ALA A 79 -11.30 -8.24 45.27
C ALA A 79 -11.68 -9.49 44.46
N ALA A 80 -11.16 -9.65 43.24
CA ALA A 80 -11.55 -10.73 42.34
C ALA A 80 -10.65 -11.97 42.49
N PRO A 81 -11.20 -13.20 42.33
CA PRO A 81 -10.40 -14.41 42.24
C PRO A 81 -9.39 -14.32 41.09
N ARG A 82 -8.14 -14.76 41.34
CA ARG A 82 -7.07 -14.75 40.33
C ARG A 82 -7.49 -15.42 39.02
N ALA A 83 -8.24 -16.52 39.08
CA ALA A 83 -8.71 -17.23 37.90
C ALA A 83 -9.59 -16.35 36.99
N ASP A 84 -10.46 -15.52 37.59
CA ASP A 84 -11.34 -14.62 36.85
C ASP A 84 -10.55 -13.51 36.18
N LEU A 85 -9.56 -12.94 36.89
CA LEU A 85 -8.63 -11.94 36.33
C LEU A 85 -7.88 -12.51 35.14
N LEU A 86 -7.34 -13.73 35.25
CA LEU A 86 -6.63 -14.41 34.15
C LEU A 86 -7.54 -14.78 32.98
N GLY A 87 -8.85 -14.95 33.20
CA GLY A 87 -9.83 -15.18 32.14
C GLY A 87 -10.18 -13.91 31.34
N ARG A 88 -9.89 -12.72 31.88
CA ARG A 88 -10.19 -11.42 31.26
C ARG A 88 -8.93 -10.63 30.91
N LEU A 89 -7.77 -11.26 30.95
CA LEU A 89 -6.48 -10.65 30.65
C LEU A 89 -6.18 -10.69 29.15
N TYR A 90 -5.81 -9.56 28.55
CA TYR A 90 -5.49 -9.42 27.13
C TYR A 90 -4.25 -8.55 26.93
N PRO A 91 -3.44 -8.77 25.89
CA PRO A 91 -2.38 -7.84 25.53
C PRO A 91 -2.99 -6.68 24.73
N LEU A 92 -2.57 -5.47 25.04
CA LEU A 92 -2.97 -4.25 24.36
C LEU A 92 -1.74 -3.58 23.76
N LEU A 93 -1.75 -3.37 22.44
CA LEU A 93 -0.73 -2.59 21.75
C LEU A 93 -1.01 -1.10 21.83
N VAL A 94 0.03 -0.33 22.15
CA VAL A 94 0.00 1.13 22.21
C VAL A 94 1.21 1.67 21.47
N GLY A 95 1.00 2.71 20.65
CA GLY A 95 2.07 3.37 19.92
C GLY A 95 3.07 4.05 20.85
N SER A 96 4.35 3.72 20.73
CA SER A 96 5.43 4.27 21.56
C SER A 96 5.53 5.80 21.43
N ALA A 97 5.27 6.35 20.24
CA ALA A 97 5.28 7.80 20.01
C ALA A 97 4.17 8.55 20.76
N ALA A 98 3.08 7.86 21.08
CA ALA A 98 2.00 8.41 21.91
C ALA A 98 2.31 8.35 23.40
N LEU A 99 3.42 7.72 23.83
CA LEU A 99 3.85 7.67 25.22
C LEU A 99 4.98 8.69 25.40
N ALA A 100 4.82 9.64 26.33
CA ALA A 100 5.92 10.54 26.69
C ALA A 100 7.06 9.74 27.31
N GLU A 101 8.28 10.26 27.19
CA GLU A 101 9.45 9.68 27.85
C GLU A 101 9.23 9.63 29.38
N GLY A 102 9.30 8.43 29.96
CA GLY A 102 9.09 8.22 31.39
C GLY A 102 9.35 6.77 31.80
N GLU A 103 9.89 6.56 33.01
CA GLU A 103 10.20 5.23 33.54
C GLU A 103 8.95 4.37 33.80
N GLU A 104 7.77 5.01 33.89
CA GLU A 104 6.48 4.40 34.17
C GLU A 104 5.98 3.40 33.11
N TYR A 105 6.64 3.33 31.94
CA TYR A 105 6.29 2.41 30.85
C TYR A 105 7.34 1.31 30.63
N LEU A 106 8.43 1.28 31.42
CA LEU A 106 9.53 0.31 31.24
C LEU A 106 9.10 -1.14 31.49
N HIS A 107 8.01 -1.39 32.22
CA HIS A 107 7.46 -2.73 32.44
C HIS A 107 6.76 -3.31 31.20
N ALA A 108 6.34 -2.46 30.26
CA ALA A 108 5.72 -2.84 29.01
C ALA A 108 6.81 -2.99 27.91
N PRO A 109 7.09 -4.22 27.44
CA PRO A 109 8.08 -4.45 26.41
C PRO A 109 7.62 -3.88 25.07
N GLU A 110 8.57 -3.71 24.16
CA GLU A 110 8.34 -3.30 22.78
C GLU A 110 8.53 -4.52 21.86
N PRO A 111 7.49 -5.36 21.67
CA PRO A 111 7.62 -6.58 20.88
C PRO A 111 7.83 -6.35 19.38
N LEU A 112 7.53 -5.15 18.89
CA LEU A 112 7.86 -4.70 17.54
C LEU A 112 8.17 -3.20 17.57
N PRO A 113 9.11 -2.71 16.75
CA PRO A 113 9.51 -1.31 16.79
C PRO A 113 8.33 -0.34 16.65
N GLY A 114 8.25 0.59 17.58
CA GLY A 114 7.21 1.62 17.66
C GLY A 114 5.95 1.22 18.43
N LEU A 115 5.82 -0.01 18.95
CA LEU A 115 4.64 -0.45 19.71
C LEU A 115 4.99 -1.17 21.01
N ARG A 116 4.36 -0.77 22.12
CA ARG A 116 4.49 -1.44 23.42
C ARG A 116 3.31 -2.34 23.74
N GLU A 117 3.60 -3.48 24.38
CA GLU A 117 2.61 -4.45 24.87
C GLU A 117 2.32 -4.22 26.36
N PHE A 118 1.11 -3.74 26.63
CA PHE A 118 0.56 -3.67 27.99
C PHE A 118 -0.32 -4.90 28.27
N LEU A 119 -0.34 -5.36 29.51
CA LEU A 119 -1.33 -6.32 29.97
C LEU A 119 -2.56 -5.54 30.44
N ALA A 120 -3.74 -5.88 29.92
CA ALA A 120 -4.99 -5.21 30.23
C ALA A 120 -6.06 -6.19 30.69
N LEU A 121 -6.86 -5.79 31.68
CA LEU A 121 -8.06 -6.49 32.10
C LEU A 121 -9.26 -5.95 31.34
N ARG A 122 -10.12 -6.84 30.85
CA ARG A 122 -11.44 -6.47 30.35
C ARG A 122 -12.38 -6.21 31.53
N VAL A 123 -12.84 -4.97 31.60
CA VAL A 123 -13.85 -4.47 32.53
C VAL A 123 -15.17 -4.23 31.76
N PRO A 124 -16.33 -4.09 32.42
CA PRO A 124 -17.63 -3.95 31.73
C PRO A 124 -17.63 -2.87 30.65
N ASP A 125 -16.98 -1.74 30.92
CA ASP A 125 -16.95 -0.58 30.01
C ASP A 125 -15.61 -0.43 29.27
N GLY A 126 -14.80 -1.49 29.15
CA GLY A 126 -13.61 -1.47 28.29
C GLY A 126 -12.41 -2.24 28.79
N LEU A 127 -11.24 -1.58 28.76
CA LEU A 127 -9.95 -2.17 29.12
C LEU A 127 -9.26 -1.31 30.17
N SER A 128 -8.72 -1.95 31.21
CA SER A 128 -7.87 -1.33 32.21
C SER A 128 -6.47 -1.94 32.12
N THR A 129 -5.47 -1.13 31.78
CA THR A 129 -4.07 -1.58 31.71
C THR A 129 -3.44 -1.70 33.09
N LEU A 130 -2.67 -2.77 33.30
CA LEU A 130 -1.97 -3.06 34.54
C LEU A 130 -0.69 -2.23 34.66
N SER A 131 -0.48 -1.63 35.83
CA SER A 131 0.80 -1.05 36.23
C SER A 131 1.86 -2.14 36.48
N ALA A 132 3.13 -1.75 36.59
CA ALA A 132 4.20 -2.66 36.98
C ALA A 132 3.89 -3.42 38.29
N GLN A 133 3.33 -2.73 39.29
CA GLN A 133 2.93 -3.33 40.55
C GLN A 133 1.74 -4.29 40.38
N GLY A 134 0.76 -3.95 39.54
CA GLY A 134 -0.38 -4.83 39.23
C GLY A 134 0.06 -6.13 38.55
N VAL A 135 1.00 -6.04 37.60
CA VAL A 135 1.60 -7.21 36.95
C VAL A 135 2.32 -8.08 37.98
N ALA A 136 3.21 -7.48 38.80
CA ALA A 136 3.96 -8.20 39.82
C ALA A 136 3.07 -8.91 40.86
N LYS A 137 1.94 -8.29 41.20
CA LYS A 137 0.94 -8.85 42.11
C LYS A 137 0.18 -10.04 41.52
N LEU A 138 -0.14 -9.99 40.22
CA LEU A 138 -0.91 -11.05 39.55
C LEU A 138 -0.05 -12.29 39.24
N GLY A 139 1.26 -12.10 39.09
CA GLY A 139 2.25 -13.18 39.02
C GLY A 139 3.39 -12.90 38.05
N ASN A 140 3.89 -13.98 37.43
CA ASN A 140 5.01 -13.90 36.50
C ASN A 140 4.60 -13.25 35.17
N ALA A 141 5.25 -12.15 34.81
CA ALA A 141 4.90 -11.37 33.61
C ALA A 141 4.98 -12.16 32.28
N HIS A 142 5.89 -13.13 32.16
CA HIS A 142 5.98 -13.98 30.97
C HIS A 142 4.79 -14.93 30.85
N GLU A 143 4.41 -15.60 31.95
CA GLU A 143 3.23 -16.46 32.00
C GLU A 143 1.94 -15.67 31.75
N LEU A 144 1.84 -14.46 32.31
CA LEU A 144 0.70 -13.56 32.11
C LEU A 144 0.56 -13.16 30.63
N ARG A 145 1.66 -12.85 29.93
CA ARG A 145 1.62 -12.58 28.48
C ARG A 145 1.24 -13.79 27.66
N ALA A 146 1.77 -14.97 27.98
CA ALA A 146 1.37 -16.20 27.30
C ALA A 146 -0.14 -16.47 27.47
N ARG A 147 -0.67 -16.30 28.69
CA ARG A 147 -2.10 -16.40 28.97
C ARG A 147 -2.91 -15.35 28.21
N ALA A 148 -2.47 -14.10 28.22
CA ALA A 148 -3.14 -13.00 27.55
C ALA A 148 -3.22 -13.23 26.02
N ARG A 149 -2.13 -13.71 25.40
CA ARG A 149 -2.08 -14.07 23.98
C ARG A 149 -2.99 -15.24 23.65
N ALA A 150 -3.10 -16.24 24.52
CA ALA A 150 -4.07 -17.33 24.36
C ALA A 150 -5.53 -16.81 24.40
N ASN A 151 -5.85 -15.91 25.33
CA ASN A 151 -7.17 -15.27 25.38
C ASN A 151 -7.44 -14.44 24.12
N LEU A 152 -6.44 -13.71 23.63
CA LEU A 152 -6.53 -12.91 22.40
C LEU A 152 -6.84 -13.78 21.17
N LEU A 153 -6.15 -14.91 21.02
CA LEU A 153 -6.39 -15.85 19.92
C LEU A 153 -7.80 -16.46 19.96
N ALA A 154 -8.34 -16.67 21.17
CA ALA A 154 -9.69 -17.19 21.36
C ALA A 154 -10.81 -16.17 21.09
N LEU A 155 -10.49 -14.88 20.92
CA LEU A 155 -11.51 -13.88 20.60
C LEU A 155 -12.08 -14.09 19.20
N PRO A 156 -13.40 -13.96 19.02
CA PRO A 156 -14.02 -14.09 17.71
C PRO A 156 -13.46 -13.06 16.73
N ILE A 157 -13.36 -13.47 15.47
CA ILE A 157 -12.98 -12.59 14.37
C ILE A 157 -14.24 -11.88 13.90
N GLU A 158 -14.28 -10.56 14.07
CA GLU A 158 -15.46 -9.74 13.76
C GLU A 158 -15.67 -9.62 12.24
N ARG A 159 -14.62 -9.24 11.52
CA ARG A 159 -14.61 -9.18 10.05
C ARG A 159 -13.25 -9.59 9.52
N HIS A 160 -13.28 -10.44 8.49
CA HIS A 160 -12.11 -10.88 7.74
C HIS A 160 -12.45 -10.84 6.25
N GLU A 161 -11.62 -10.13 5.49
CA GLU A 161 -11.71 -10.03 4.04
C GLU A 161 -10.37 -10.34 3.39
N LEU A 162 -10.44 -10.78 2.14
CA LEU A 162 -9.29 -10.79 1.24
C LEU A 162 -9.37 -9.56 0.36
N ALA A 163 -8.26 -8.85 0.24
CA ALA A 163 -8.11 -7.69 -0.61
C ALA A 163 -7.00 -7.94 -1.63
N ASP A 164 -7.21 -7.43 -2.85
CA ASP A 164 -6.24 -7.57 -3.92
C ASP A 164 -5.14 -6.52 -3.82
N GLY A 165 -3.90 -6.95 -4.03
CA GLY A 165 -2.81 -6.05 -4.36
C GLY A 165 -3.08 -5.36 -5.70
N THR A 166 -2.64 -4.12 -5.85
CA THR A 166 -2.90 -3.29 -7.05
C THR A 166 -2.48 -3.93 -8.38
N ARG A 167 -1.56 -4.90 -8.36
CA ARG A 167 -1.09 -5.65 -9.53
C ARG A 167 -1.02 -7.16 -9.27
N GLY A 168 -1.91 -7.66 -8.41
CA GLY A 168 -2.01 -9.08 -8.03
C GLY A 168 -1.48 -9.39 -6.63
N GLY A 169 -1.65 -10.64 -6.22
CA GLY A 169 -1.47 -11.07 -4.82
C GLY A 169 -2.66 -10.70 -3.95
N GLU A 170 -2.90 -11.48 -2.91
CA GLU A 170 -3.97 -11.24 -1.94
C GLU A 170 -3.38 -10.94 -0.57
N PHE A 171 -4.06 -10.10 0.20
CA PHE A 171 -3.76 -9.90 1.61
C PHE A 171 -5.02 -9.95 2.44
N HIS A 172 -4.86 -10.40 3.67
CA HIS A 172 -5.93 -10.49 4.65
C HIS A 172 -6.12 -9.13 5.32
N VAL A 173 -7.37 -8.71 5.41
CA VAL A 173 -7.81 -7.54 6.17
C VAL A 173 -8.68 -8.02 7.31
N LEU A 174 -8.17 -7.91 8.53
CA LEU A 174 -8.95 -8.06 9.75
C LEU A 174 -9.41 -6.68 10.20
N SER A 175 -10.72 -6.51 10.39
CA SER A 175 -11.27 -5.29 10.96
C SER A 175 -12.32 -5.62 12.02
N GLY A 176 -12.50 -4.71 12.98
CA GLY A 176 -13.46 -4.89 14.06
C GLY A 176 -13.59 -3.65 14.92
N LEU A 177 -14.60 -3.62 15.77
CA LEU A 177 -14.80 -2.56 16.75
C LEU A 177 -13.83 -2.70 17.92
N SER A 178 -13.36 -3.92 18.20
CA SER A 178 -12.39 -4.14 19.27
C SER A 178 -11.01 -3.55 18.94
N VAL A 179 -10.48 -2.74 19.87
CA VAL A 179 -9.08 -2.28 19.85
C VAL A 179 -8.05 -3.40 20.07
N LEU A 180 -8.51 -4.62 20.39
CA LEU A 180 -7.65 -5.81 20.43
C LEU A 180 -7.44 -6.41 19.03
N THR A 181 -8.09 -5.89 17.99
CA THR A 181 -7.94 -6.39 16.61
C THR A 181 -6.50 -6.29 16.14
N ALA A 182 -5.88 -5.11 16.25
CA ALA A 182 -4.47 -4.94 15.87
C ALA A 182 -3.50 -5.72 16.76
N SER A 183 -3.86 -5.93 18.04
CA SER A 183 -3.04 -6.70 18.99
C SER A 183 -2.84 -8.15 18.54
N ARG A 184 -3.68 -8.67 17.63
CA ARG A 184 -3.54 -10.01 17.05
C ARG A 184 -2.25 -10.20 16.23
N ILE A 185 -1.54 -9.13 15.88
CA ILE A 185 -0.19 -9.25 15.31
C ILE A 185 0.79 -9.98 16.27
N LEU A 186 0.53 -9.97 17.58
CA LEU A 186 1.32 -10.70 18.58
C LEU A 186 1.15 -12.22 18.53
N VAL A 187 0.12 -12.70 17.84
CA VAL A 187 -0.22 -14.11 17.61
C VAL A 187 -0.37 -14.40 16.12
N LEU A 188 0.37 -13.66 15.28
CA LEU A 188 0.18 -13.64 13.83
C LEU A 188 0.32 -15.02 13.18
N GLU A 189 1.24 -15.85 13.67
CA GLU A 189 1.44 -17.22 13.19
C GLU A 189 0.20 -18.08 13.41
N GLN A 190 -0.28 -18.13 14.66
CA GLN A 190 -1.47 -18.91 15.02
C GLN A 190 -2.72 -18.36 14.34
N LEU A 191 -2.80 -17.04 14.18
CA LEU A 191 -3.90 -16.37 13.47
C LEU A 191 -3.92 -16.74 11.99
N PHE A 192 -2.75 -16.76 11.33
CA PHE A 192 -2.62 -17.17 9.94
C PHE A 192 -3.06 -18.62 9.75
N GLU A 193 -2.58 -19.52 10.62
CA GLU A 193 -2.98 -20.92 10.60
C GLU A 193 -4.48 -21.11 10.83
N GLN A 194 -5.06 -20.40 11.80
CA GLN A 194 -6.49 -20.44 12.10
C GLN A 194 -7.34 -19.99 10.91
N LEU A 195 -6.91 -18.96 10.18
CA LEU A 195 -7.67 -18.37 9.08
C LEU A 195 -7.50 -19.12 7.76
N THR A 196 -6.33 -19.66 7.49
CA THR A 196 -5.99 -20.27 6.19
C THR A 196 -6.00 -21.79 6.22
N GLY A 197 -5.93 -22.40 7.41
CA GLY A 197 -5.73 -23.84 7.58
C GLY A 197 -4.33 -24.32 7.14
N ARG A 198 -3.38 -23.40 6.94
CA ARG A 198 -2.02 -23.69 6.43
C ARG A 198 -0.96 -23.12 7.38
N PRO A 199 0.20 -23.79 7.53
CA PRO A 199 1.33 -23.23 8.26
C PRO A 199 1.85 -21.97 7.57
N VAL A 200 2.51 -21.10 8.34
CA VAL A 200 3.18 -19.93 7.78
C VAL A 200 4.30 -20.36 6.82
N PRO A 201 4.42 -19.75 5.62
CA PRO A 201 5.52 -20.06 4.70
C PRO A 201 6.91 -19.78 5.29
N ASP A 202 7.94 -20.48 4.81
CA ASP A 202 9.34 -20.29 5.24
C ASP A 202 9.86 -18.85 5.03
N LYS A 203 9.30 -18.17 4.02
CA LYS A 203 9.58 -16.77 3.70
C LYS A 203 8.90 -15.79 4.67
N GLY A 204 8.01 -16.26 5.54
CA GLY A 204 7.33 -15.46 6.55
C GLY A 204 6.05 -14.78 6.08
N LEU A 205 5.61 -13.78 6.85
CA LEU A 205 4.44 -12.95 6.55
C LEU A 205 4.84 -11.48 6.50
N LEU A 206 4.16 -10.71 5.66
CA LEU A 206 4.16 -9.26 5.74
C LEU A 206 2.95 -8.83 6.57
N ALA A 207 3.10 -7.85 7.47
CA ALA A 207 2.03 -7.40 8.35
C ALA A 207 2.04 -5.88 8.56
N ALA A 208 0.86 -5.33 8.81
CA ALA A 208 0.63 -3.91 8.95
C ALA A 208 -0.51 -3.65 9.96
N VAL A 209 -0.32 -2.70 10.87
CA VAL A 209 -1.32 -2.30 11.89
C VAL A 209 -1.70 -0.82 11.71
N PRO A 210 -2.54 -0.49 10.72
CA PRO A 210 -2.86 0.89 10.39
C PRO A 210 -3.62 1.59 11.54
N SER A 211 -4.44 0.88 12.30
CA SER A 211 -5.15 1.40 13.48
C SER A 211 -5.27 0.32 14.55
N ALA A 212 -5.76 0.64 15.75
CA ALA A 212 -6.04 -0.37 16.79
C ALA A 212 -7.11 -1.39 16.39
N GLN A 213 -7.95 -1.04 15.41
CA GLN A 213 -9.12 -1.79 14.96
C GLN A 213 -8.86 -2.58 13.67
N GLU A 214 -7.66 -2.48 13.09
CA GLU A 214 -7.31 -3.12 11.83
C GLU A 214 -5.95 -3.79 11.88
N LEU A 215 -5.87 -4.96 11.23
CA LEU A 215 -4.65 -5.71 11.00
C LEU A 215 -4.65 -6.22 9.57
N LEU A 216 -3.61 -5.88 8.81
CA LEU A 216 -3.38 -6.37 7.46
C LEU A 216 -2.23 -7.37 7.51
N PHE A 217 -2.32 -8.48 6.79
CA PHE A 217 -1.19 -9.40 6.64
C PHE A 217 -1.28 -10.24 5.37
N ALA A 218 -0.15 -10.71 4.88
CA ALA A 218 -0.06 -11.56 3.68
C ALA A 218 1.12 -12.52 3.79
N PRO A 219 1.04 -13.71 3.18
CA PRO A 219 2.22 -14.55 3.00
C PRO A 219 3.25 -13.86 2.10
N VAL A 220 4.54 -14.07 2.38
CA VAL A 220 5.62 -13.61 1.49
C VAL A 220 5.75 -14.59 0.33
N ASP A 221 5.20 -14.20 -0.82
CA ASP A 221 5.25 -14.94 -2.08
C ASP A 221 5.76 -14.05 -3.24
N ASP A 222 5.59 -14.50 -4.47
CA ASP A 222 6.08 -13.82 -5.67
C ASP A 222 5.31 -12.52 -5.99
N HIS A 223 4.15 -12.29 -5.36
CA HIS A 223 3.35 -11.07 -5.49
C HIS A 223 3.57 -10.06 -4.36
N ILE A 224 4.51 -10.34 -3.45
CA ILE A 224 4.67 -9.55 -2.23
C ILE A 224 4.99 -8.07 -2.48
N ALA A 225 5.64 -7.71 -3.58
CA ALA A 225 5.92 -6.32 -3.93
C ALA A 225 4.63 -5.51 -4.17
N SER A 226 3.68 -6.09 -4.91
CA SER A 226 2.34 -5.50 -5.16
C SER A 226 1.57 -5.33 -3.85
N VAL A 227 1.55 -6.37 -3.02
CA VAL A 227 0.89 -6.34 -1.71
C VAL A 227 1.54 -5.29 -0.79
N PHE A 228 2.87 -5.23 -0.73
CA PHE A 228 3.61 -4.25 0.06
C PHE A 228 3.28 -2.81 -0.36
N GLY A 229 3.33 -2.52 -1.66
CA GLY A 229 2.96 -1.21 -2.19
C GLY A 229 1.50 -0.84 -1.89
N THR A 230 0.61 -1.83 -1.93
CA THR A 230 -0.82 -1.65 -1.61
C THR A 230 -1.02 -1.36 -0.13
N MET A 231 -0.37 -2.11 0.77
CA MET A 231 -0.41 -1.86 2.22
C MET A 231 0.13 -0.47 2.59
N LEU A 232 1.18 0.01 1.91
CA LEU A 232 1.68 1.38 2.08
C LEU A 232 0.65 2.44 1.68
N ARG A 233 -0.09 2.20 0.59
CA ARG A 233 -1.13 3.12 0.09
C ARG A 233 -2.42 3.06 0.87
N TYR A 234 -2.79 1.89 1.38
CA TYR A 234 -3.97 1.70 2.25
C TYR A 234 -3.90 2.64 3.47
N ARG A 235 -2.68 2.98 3.91
CA ARG A 235 -2.40 3.91 5.00
C ARG A 235 -2.43 5.39 4.61
N ALA A 236 -2.28 5.72 3.32
CA ALA A 236 -2.12 7.10 2.83
C ALA A 236 -3.44 7.89 2.69
N LEU A 237 -4.53 7.45 3.34
CA LEU A 237 -5.79 8.20 3.38
C LEU A 237 -5.58 9.57 4.07
N PRO A 238 -6.34 10.61 3.68
CA PRO A 238 -6.19 11.95 4.26
C PRO A 238 -6.49 11.95 5.78
N ALA A 239 -5.80 12.83 6.50
CA ALA A 239 -5.72 12.85 7.98
C ALA A 239 -7.07 13.04 8.71
N ASP A 240 -8.11 13.50 7.99
CA ASP A 240 -9.49 13.64 8.48
C ASP A 240 -10.28 12.31 8.45
N GLN A 241 -9.78 11.29 7.74
CA GLN A 241 -10.39 9.96 7.62
C GLN A 241 -9.58 8.85 8.28
N GLN A 242 -8.37 9.15 8.77
CA GLN A 242 -7.56 8.18 9.50
C GLN A 242 -8.10 8.02 10.93
N ALA A 243 -8.54 6.81 11.28
CA ALA A 243 -8.47 6.39 12.68
C ALA A 243 -7.02 6.58 13.17
N ALA A 244 -6.81 7.06 14.41
CA ALA A 244 -5.45 7.38 14.86
C ALA A 244 -4.51 6.22 14.58
N GLU A 245 -3.49 6.54 13.79
CA GLU A 245 -2.55 5.56 13.29
C GLU A 245 -1.83 4.89 14.46
N LEU A 246 -1.89 3.56 14.53
CA LEU A 246 -1.27 2.84 15.64
C LEU A 246 0.23 2.69 15.43
N SER A 247 0.65 2.30 14.22
CA SER A 247 2.04 2.35 13.79
C SER A 247 2.13 2.63 12.30
N PRO A 248 3.11 3.44 11.84
CA PRO A 248 3.33 3.72 10.43
C PRO A 248 4.10 2.62 9.70
N HIS A 249 4.52 1.56 10.39
CA HIS A 249 5.43 0.58 9.83
C HIS A 249 4.73 -0.62 9.20
N VAL A 250 5.31 -1.11 8.10
CA VAL A 250 5.03 -2.46 7.59
C VAL A 250 6.14 -3.37 8.12
N TYR A 251 5.75 -4.50 8.70
CA TYR A 251 6.63 -5.44 9.37
C TYR A 251 6.74 -6.73 8.58
N TRP A 252 7.93 -7.34 8.58
CA TRP A 252 8.15 -8.70 8.13
C TRP A 252 8.22 -9.60 9.37
N TRP A 253 7.27 -10.52 9.45
CA TRP A 253 7.26 -11.59 10.44
C TRP A 253 8.05 -12.78 9.92
N ARG A 254 9.03 -13.25 10.69
CA ARG A 254 9.72 -14.52 10.43
C ARG A 254 10.27 -15.12 11.71
N GLY A 255 9.96 -16.40 11.97
CA GLY A 255 10.47 -17.12 13.14
C GLY A 255 10.12 -16.45 14.47
N GLY A 256 8.93 -15.87 14.58
CA GLY A 256 8.48 -15.16 15.79
C GLY A 256 9.03 -13.74 15.97
N GLN A 257 9.81 -13.21 15.02
CA GLN A 257 10.34 -11.85 15.05
C GLN A 257 9.60 -10.97 14.03
N LEU A 258 9.32 -9.71 14.41
CA LEU A 258 8.72 -8.69 13.54
C LEU A 258 9.74 -7.58 13.27
N THR A 259 10.22 -7.49 12.04
CA THR A 259 11.22 -6.50 11.61
C THR A 259 10.60 -5.44 10.70
N PRO A 260 10.74 -4.14 11.00
CA PRO A 260 10.16 -3.09 10.17
C PRO A 260 10.86 -3.02 8.82
N GLN A 261 10.10 -3.04 7.74
CA GLN A 261 10.57 -2.88 6.35
C GLN A 261 10.42 -1.44 5.85
N THR A 262 10.04 -0.53 6.77
CA THR A 262 9.91 0.89 6.55
C THR A 262 10.56 1.66 7.69
N ALA A 263 11.03 2.87 7.41
CA ALA A 263 11.59 3.77 8.40
C ALA A 263 10.98 5.16 8.24
N ILE A 264 10.93 5.94 9.31
CA ILE A 264 10.59 7.37 9.22
C ILE A 264 11.87 8.12 8.83
N GLY A 265 11.83 8.80 7.69
CA GLY A 265 12.92 9.64 7.20
C GLY A 265 12.90 11.06 7.81
N PRO A 266 13.92 11.87 7.51
CA PRO A 266 13.95 13.28 7.88
C PRO A 266 12.68 13.99 7.39
N GLY A 267 12.00 14.73 8.28
CA GLY A 267 10.73 15.41 7.97
C GLY A 267 9.48 14.55 8.16
N GLY A 268 9.57 13.43 8.87
CA GLY A 268 8.41 12.62 9.28
C GLY A 268 7.81 11.76 8.16
N ARG A 269 8.45 11.71 6.99
CA ARG A 269 7.95 10.92 5.85
C ARG A 269 8.38 9.47 5.96
N LEU A 270 7.44 8.56 5.79
CA LEU A 270 7.72 7.13 5.69
C LEU A 270 8.56 6.85 4.43
N ARG A 271 9.61 6.04 4.59
CA ARG A 271 10.45 5.53 3.50
C ARG A 271 10.54 4.02 3.59
N VAL A 272 10.72 3.37 2.44
CA VAL A 272 11.04 1.95 2.38
C VAL A 272 12.46 1.76 2.91
N ALA A 273 12.61 0.83 3.84
CA ALA A 273 13.87 0.48 4.49
C ALA A 273 13.99 -1.03 4.58
N MET A 274 13.78 -1.72 3.45
CA MET A 274 13.79 -3.18 3.40
C MET A 274 15.15 -3.72 3.84
N GLU A 275 15.13 -4.72 4.72
CA GLU A 275 16.34 -5.45 5.07
C GLU A 275 16.84 -6.24 3.85
N ALA A 276 18.17 -6.39 3.71
CA ALA A 276 18.77 -7.03 2.55
C ALA A 276 18.26 -8.48 2.33
N GLU A 277 18.02 -9.21 3.41
CA GLU A 277 17.48 -10.57 3.35
C GLU A 277 16.01 -10.60 2.87
N PHE A 278 15.18 -9.68 3.36
CA PHE A 278 13.82 -9.51 2.87
C PHE A 278 13.82 -9.08 1.40
N ALA A 279 14.68 -8.13 1.03
CA ALA A 279 14.84 -7.67 -0.35
C ALA A 279 15.27 -8.79 -1.30
N PHE A 280 16.15 -9.70 -0.85
CA PHE A 280 16.54 -10.88 -1.62
C PHE A 280 15.39 -11.88 -1.76
N THR A 281 14.60 -12.07 -0.70
CA THR A 281 13.45 -12.99 -0.69
C THR A 281 12.28 -12.48 -1.54
N ALA A 282 12.14 -11.16 -1.62
CA ALA A 282 11.15 -10.45 -2.43
C ALA A 282 11.65 -10.07 -3.84
N ALA A 283 12.93 -10.33 -4.16
CA ALA A 283 13.47 -10.00 -5.47
C ALA A 283 12.86 -10.92 -6.54
N PRO A 284 12.34 -10.37 -7.65
CA PRO A 284 12.00 -11.19 -8.81
C PRO A 284 13.27 -11.85 -9.38
N PRO A 285 13.13 -12.90 -10.22
CA PRO A 285 14.27 -13.54 -10.87
C PRO A 285 15.14 -12.54 -11.64
N ALA A 286 16.42 -12.88 -11.84
CA ALA A 286 17.42 -12.03 -12.47
C ALA A 286 16.93 -11.44 -13.81
N PRO A 287 17.29 -10.18 -14.15
CA PRO A 287 16.81 -9.52 -15.35
C PRO A 287 17.26 -10.27 -16.61
N VAL A 288 16.31 -10.58 -17.49
CA VAL A 288 16.59 -11.12 -18.83
C VAL A 288 17.25 -10.01 -19.66
N GLU A 289 18.32 -10.34 -20.38
CA GLU A 289 18.99 -9.39 -21.27
C GLU A 289 18.10 -9.06 -22.48
N ARG A 290 18.10 -7.80 -22.94
CA ARG A 290 17.32 -7.38 -24.11
C ARG A 290 17.78 -8.08 -25.39
N ARG A 291 16.84 -8.53 -26.20
CA ARG A 291 17.12 -9.13 -27.50
C ARG A 291 17.43 -8.02 -28.50
N HIS A 292 18.65 -8.03 -29.03
CA HIS A 292 19.12 -7.01 -29.97
C HIS A 292 18.28 -6.93 -31.25
N HIS A 293 17.79 -8.07 -31.76
CA HIS A 293 16.95 -8.09 -32.96
C HIS A 293 15.69 -7.25 -32.78
N HIS A 294 14.93 -7.51 -31.70
CA HIS A 294 13.71 -6.77 -31.38
C HIS A 294 14.00 -5.28 -31.27
N TYR A 295 15.02 -4.91 -30.49
CA TYR A 295 15.38 -3.51 -30.27
C TYR A 295 15.75 -2.80 -31.59
N GLN A 296 16.58 -3.42 -32.43
CA GLN A 296 16.98 -2.86 -33.71
C GLN A 296 15.80 -2.69 -34.67
N PHE A 297 14.87 -3.65 -34.70
CA PHE A 297 13.68 -3.53 -35.51
C PHE A 297 12.80 -2.37 -35.04
N ALA A 298 12.36 -2.39 -33.78
CA ALA A 298 11.37 -1.45 -33.24
C ALA A 298 11.90 -0.02 -33.12
N HIS A 299 13.19 0.19 -32.83
CA HIS A 299 13.72 1.52 -32.54
C HIS A 299 14.59 2.12 -33.66
N ARG A 300 14.98 1.32 -34.68
CA ARG A 300 15.85 1.79 -35.76
C ARG A 300 15.27 1.52 -37.13
N ALA A 301 15.07 0.26 -37.49
CA ALA A 301 14.71 -0.13 -38.85
C ALA A 301 13.27 0.29 -39.19
N LEU A 302 12.31 -0.04 -38.34
CA LEU A 302 10.90 0.28 -38.53
C LEU A 302 10.65 1.80 -38.65
N PRO A 303 11.09 2.65 -37.70
CA PRO A 303 10.85 4.09 -37.83
C PRO A 303 11.59 4.73 -39.02
N ALA A 304 12.74 4.19 -39.44
CA ALA A 304 13.43 4.66 -40.64
C ALA A 304 12.65 4.29 -41.91
N ALA A 305 12.18 3.05 -42.02
CA ALA A 305 11.40 2.58 -43.16
C ALA A 305 10.08 3.35 -43.31
N LEU A 306 9.32 3.52 -42.22
CA LEU A 306 8.04 4.24 -42.26
C LEU A 306 8.22 5.73 -42.61
N ARG A 307 9.31 6.36 -42.16
CA ARG A 307 9.64 7.74 -42.53
C ARG A 307 10.06 7.89 -43.98
N ALA A 308 10.75 6.90 -44.55
CA ALA A 308 11.15 6.92 -45.96
C ALA A 308 9.94 6.89 -46.90
N VAL A 309 8.85 6.22 -46.49
CA VAL A 309 7.56 6.23 -47.22
C VAL A 309 6.78 7.53 -46.96
N GLY A 310 6.80 8.04 -45.72
CA GLY A 310 6.15 9.29 -45.38
C GLY A 310 4.61 9.19 -45.33
N PRO A 311 3.88 10.31 -45.41
CA PRO A 311 2.42 10.35 -45.25
C PRO A 311 1.63 9.46 -46.23
N GLU A 312 2.21 9.12 -47.38
CA GLU A 312 1.61 8.23 -48.37
C GLU A 312 1.24 6.87 -47.77
N LEU A 313 2.03 6.42 -46.77
CA LEU A 313 1.83 5.18 -46.04
C LEU A 313 0.42 5.05 -45.45
N VAL A 314 -0.20 6.16 -45.01
CA VAL A 314 -1.52 6.16 -44.36
C VAL A 314 -2.65 6.57 -45.28
N THR A 315 -2.33 7.14 -46.45
CA THR A 315 -3.33 7.59 -47.43
C THR A 315 -3.61 6.56 -48.51
N ASP A 316 -2.63 5.71 -48.85
CA ASP A 316 -2.77 4.66 -49.86
C ASP A 316 -2.38 3.30 -49.27
N VAL A 317 -3.39 2.51 -48.90
CA VAL A 317 -3.20 1.22 -48.23
C VAL A 317 -2.88 0.14 -49.28
N PRO A 318 -1.71 -0.52 -49.23
CA PRO A 318 -1.40 -1.59 -50.18
C PRO A 318 -2.40 -2.73 -50.10
N VAL A 319 -2.74 -3.29 -51.27
CA VAL A 319 -3.54 -4.52 -51.36
C VAL A 319 -2.78 -5.65 -50.66
N GLY A 320 -3.33 -6.15 -49.55
CA GLY A 320 -2.69 -7.18 -48.71
C GLY A 320 -2.07 -6.65 -47.41
N GLY A 321 -2.12 -5.32 -47.16
CA GLY A 321 -1.59 -4.70 -45.94
C GLY A 321 -0.06 -4.63 -45.91
N LEU A 322 0.49 -4.17 -44.77
CA LEU A 322 1.93 -3.96 -44.60
C LEU A 322 2.65 -5.13 -43.90
N THR A 323 1.90 -6.09 -43.33
CA THR A 323 2.49 -7.20 -42.56
C THR A 323 3.57 -7.98 -43.35
N PRO A 324 3.38 -8.36 -44.63
CA PRO A 324 4.42 -9.07 -45.38
C PRO A 324 5.73 -8.27 -45.51
N MET A 325 5.63 -6.96 -45.74
CA MET A 325 6.78 -6.06 -45.80
C MET A 325 7.48 -5.94 -44.44
N LEU A 326 6.71 -5.92 -43.34
CA LEU A 326 7.29 -5.90 -41.99
C LEU A 326 8.02 -7.21 -41.64
N VAL A 327 7.48 -8.36 -42.06
CA VAL A 327 8.14 -9.67 -41.88
C VAL A 327 9.45 -9.74 -42.66
N GLU A 328 9.49 -9.21 -43.89
CA GLU A 328 10.72 -9.10 -44.67
C GLU A 328 11.75 -8.19 -43.97
N LEU A 329 11.33 -7.00 -43.53
CA LEU A 329 12.19 -6.07 -42.78
C LEU A 329 12.72 -6.69 -41.47
N TRP A 330 11.88 -7.46 -40.76
CA TRP A 330 12.30 -8.23 -39.58
C TRP A 330 13.37 -9.25 -39.96
N GLY A 331 13.15 -10.04 -41.01
CA GLY A 331 14.13 -10.98 -41.54
C GLY A 331 15.48 -10.34 -41.88
N GLU A 332 15.47 -9.17 -42.53
CA GLU A 332 16.68 -8.42 -42.86
C GLU A 332 17.46 -7.95 -41.63
N VAL A 333 16.76 -7.46 -40.60
CA VAL A 333 17.38 -7.06 -39.33
C VAL A 333 18.02 -8.28 -38.66
N GLY A 334 17.30 -9.41 -38.62
CA GLY A 334 17.80 -10.66 -38.05
C GLY A 334 19.02 -11.23 -38.79
N ALA A 335 19.06 -11.11 -40.12
CA ALA A 335 20.17 -11.61 -40.94
C ALA A 335 21.51 -10.90 -40.62
N ARG A 336 21.47 -9.66 -40.12
CA ARG A 336 22.65 -8.88 -39.69
C ARG A 336 23.16 -9.26 -38.30
N LEU A 337 22.46 -10.15 -37.59
CA LEU A 337 22.77 -10.54 -36.22
C LEU A 337 23.26 -11.99 -36.12
N PRO A 338 24.05 -12.31 -35.06
CA PRO A 338 24.40 -13.68 -34.69
C PRO A 338 23.16 -14.59 -34.56
N PRO A 339 23.24 -15.88 -34.91
CA PRO A 339 22.08 -16.79 -34.89
C PRO A 339 21.34 -16.87 -33.54
N ASP A 340 22.06 -16.80 -32.43
CA ASP A 340 21.56 -16.82 -31.05
C ASP A 340 20.82 -15.54 -30.64
N GLN A 341 20.96 -14.46 -31.40
CA GLN A 341 20.26 -13.19 -31.17
C GLN A 341 19.03 -13.02 -32.08
N ARG A 342 18.74 -13.98 -32.96
CA ARG A 342 17.61 -13.92 -33.88
C ARG A 342 16.32 -14.32 -33.17
N VAL A 343 15.28 -13.52 -33.35
CA VAL A 343 13.97 -13.73 -32.74
C VAL A 343 12.97 -14.07 -33.84
N SER A 344 12.05 -15.00 -33.55
CA SER A 344 10.93 -15.31 -34.45
C SER A 344 10.09 -14.06 -34.70
N TRP A 345 9.49 -13.95 -35.89
CA TRP A 345 8.54 -12.89 -36.20
C TRP A 345 7.14 -13.18 -35.64
N ASP A 346 6.93 -14.32 -34.96
CA ASP A 346 5.63 -14.70 -34.39
C ASP A 346 5.05 -13.59 -33.51
N GLY A 347 3.82 -13.17 -33.82
CA GLY A 347 3.13 -12.04 -33.17
C GLY A 347 3.37 -10.68 -33.84
N LEU A 348 4.18 -10.60 -34.89
CA LEU A 348 4.34 -9.39 -35.69
C LEU A 348 3.12 -9.19 -36.59
N GLU A 349 2.33 -8.15 -36.31
CA GLU A 349 1.14 -7.80 -37.07
C GLU A 349 1.08 -6.31 -37.35
N CYS A 350 0.38 -5.95 -38.43
CA CYS A 350 0.20 -4.57 -38.83
C CYS A 350 -1.25 -4.29 -39.18
N GLU A 351 -1.80 -3.21 -38.64
CA GLU A 351 -3.15 -2.75 -38.95
C GLU A 351 -3.17 -1.24 -39.19
N TYR A 352 -4.16 -0.80 -39.96
CA TYR A 352 -4.45 0.61 -40.15
C TYR A 352 -5.49 1.05 -39.13
N ARG A 353 -5.22 2.13 -38.42
CA ARG A 353 -6.10 2.61 -37.36
C ARG A 353 -6.37 4.11 -37.50
N ARG A 354 -7.63 4.47 -37.25
CA ARG A 354 -8.02 5.84 -36.94
C ARG A 354 -7.85 6.04 -35.44
N PHE A 355 -7.07 7.05 -35.09
CA PHE A 355 -6.88 7.50 -33.72
C PHE A 355 -7.89 8.63 -33.44
N GLY A 356 -8.08 9.01 -32.18
CA GLY A 356 -9.01 10.07 -31.78
C GLY A 356 -8.79 11.37 -32.58
N ASN A 357 -9.86 12.18 -32.74
CA ASN A 357 -9.79 13.49 -33.40
C ASN A 357 -9.29 13.50 -34.86
N GLY A 358 -9.48 12.38 -35.58
CA GLY A 358 -9.20 12.28 -37.01
C GLY A 358 -7.74 12.02 -37.37
N HIS A 359 -6.93 11.67 -36.37
CA HIS A 359 -5.57 11.14 -36.57
C HIS A 359 -5.64 9.78 -37.29
N THR A 360 -4.69 9.50 -38.17
CA THR A 360 -4.65 8.22 -38.91
C THR A 360 -3.24 7.68 -38.90
N GLY A 361 -3.09 6.36 -38.84
CA GLY A 361 -1.76 5.78 -38.69
C GLY A 361 -1.72 4.29 -38.96
N VAL A 362 -0.50 3.82 -39.05
CA VAL A 362 -0.16 2.40 -39.03
C VAL A 362 0.17 2.01 -37.60
N PHE A 363 -0.39 0.89 -37.18
CA PHE A 363 -0.23 0.30 -35.87
C PHE A 363 0.44 -1.06 -36.03
N VAL A 364 1.50 -1.30 -35.27
CA VAL A 364 2.31 -2.51 -35.36
C VAL A 364 2.34 -3.20 -34.01
N THR A 365 1.84 -4.42 -33.97
CA THR A 365 2.03 -5.33 -32.85
C THR A 365 3.36 -6.04 -33.03
N LEU A 366 4.22 -6.00 -32.02
CA LEU A 366 5.54 -6.63 -32.06
C LEU A 366 5.49 -8.01 -31.36
N PRO A 367 6.43 -8.91 -31.66
CA PRO A 367 6.61 -10.12 -30.86
C PRO A 367 6.69 -9.80 -29.35
N PRO A 368 6.18 -10.64 -28.45
CA PRO A 368 6.09 -10.30 -27.03
C PRO A 368 7.46 -9.91 -26.45
N PRO A 369 7.60 -8.74 -25.80
CA PRO A 369 8.87 -8.31 -25.23
C PRO A 369 9.22 -9.13 -24.00
N VAL A 370 10.51 -9.35 -23.77
CA VAL A 370 11.03 -10.13 -22.62
C VAL A 370 11.91 -9.30 -21.68
N ALA A 371 12.34 -8.11 -22.11
CA ALA A 371 13.26 -7.27 -21.36
C ALA A 371 13.20 -5.80 -21.79
N PRO A 372 13.52 -4.83 -20.89
CA PRO A 372 13.51 -3.42 -21.28
C PRO A 372 14.71 -3.08 -22.17
N PRO A 373 14.56 -2.20 -23.17
CA PRO A 373 13.34 -1.46 -23.56
C PRO A 373 12.68 -2.06 -24.82
N GLU A 374 12.41 -3.37 -24.87
CA GLU A 374 11.69 -3.95 -26.00
C GLU A 374 10.25 -3.46 -26.06
N ALA A 375 9.75 -3.13 -27.25
CA ALA A 375 8.39 -2.58 -27.42
C ALA A 375 7.33 -3.68 -27.57
N HIS A 376 6.17 -3.48 -26.93
CA HIS A 376 4.97 -4.27 -27.17
C HIS A 376 4.31 -3.87 -28.50
N LEU A 377 4.16 -2.56 -28.70
CA LEU A 377 3.47 -1.97 -29.84
C LEU A 377 4.24 -0.75 -30.34
N ALA A 378 4.11 -0.46 -31.63
CA ALA A 378 4.60 0.76 -32.26
C ALA A 378 3.51 1.39 -33.14
N ALA A 379 3.56 2.70 -33.33
CA ALA A 379 2.64 3.41 -34.21
C ALA A 379 3.33 4.52 -34.98
N ALA A 380 3.10 4.58 -36.29
CA ALA A 380 3.38 5.76 -37.11
C ALA A 380 2.08 6.47 -37.41
N VAL A 381 1.92 7.69 -36.89
CA VAL A 381 0.66 8.43 -36.92
C VAL A 381 0.84 9.75 -37.65
N LEU A 382 -0.04 10.01 -38.61
CA LEU A 382 -0.22 11.31 -39.25
C LEU A 382 -1.21 12.14 -38.42
N PRO A 383 -0.77 13.25 -37.81
CA PRO A 383 -1.66 14.16 -37.10
C PRO A 383 -2.73 14.74 -38.04
N SER A 384 -3.92 15.04 -37.48
CA SER A 384 -5.05 15.56 -38.24
C SER A 384 -4.71 16.98 -38.68
N GLY A 385 -4.64 17.19 -40.00
CA GLY A 385 -4.19 18.45 -40.60
C GLY A 385 -2.68 18.69 -40.52
N GLY A 386 -1.88 17.67 -40.17
CA GLY A 386 -0.42 17.68 -40.29
C GLY A 386 0.05 17.02 -41.58
N ASP A 387 1.33 17.22 -41.90
CA ASP A 387 2.04 16.71 -43.08
C ASP A 387 3.24 15.81 -42.72
N GLU A 388 3.51 15.61 -41.43
CA GLU A 388 4.62 14.76 -40.95
C GLU A 388 4.12 13.58 -40.10
N LEU A 389 4.70 12.40 -40.34
CA LEU A 389 4.49 11.21 -39.52
C LEU A 389 5.24 11.32 -38.18
N ARG A 390 4.56 10.96 -37.10
CA ARG A 390 5.14 10.81 -35.75
C ARG A 390 5.21 9.35 -35.36
N TYR A 391 6.29 8.95 -34.69
CA TYR A 391 6.55 7.55 -34.35
C TYR A 391 6.54 7.34 -32.84
N PHE A 392 5.67 6.45 -32.37
CA PHE A 392 5.46 6.14 -30.96
C PHE A 392 5.72 4.66 -30.68
N THR A 393 6.16 4.36 -29.46
CA THR A 393 6.29 2.99 -28.94
C THR A 393 5.64 2.91 -27.56
N VAL A 394 5.13 1.73 -27.20
CA VAL A 394 4.91 1.38 -25.80
C VAL A 394 5.89 0.27 -25.43
N GLU A 395 6.84 0.63 -24.58
CA GLU A 395 8.01 -0.17 -24.23
C GLU A 395 7.79 -0.94 -22.95
N PHE A 396 8.21 -2.20 -22.93
CA PHE A 396 8.37 -2.96 -21.71
C PHE A 396 9.38 -2.25 -20.81
N ALA A 397 8.97 -2.01 -19.57
CA ALA A 397 9.75 -1.34 -18.56
C ALA A 397 9.71 -2.14 -17.26
N ILE A 398 10.71 -1.91 -16.43
CA ILE A 398 10.73 -2.40 -15.05
C ILE A 398 10.73 -1.16 -14.15
N ASP A 399 9.75 -1.06 -13.25
CA ASP A 399 9.69 0.03 -12.29
C ASP A 399 10.97 -0.02 -11.41
N PRO A 400 11.75 1.07 -11.29
CA PRO A 400 13.02 1.04 -10.57
C PRO A 400 12.85 0.86 -9.04
N VAL A 401 11.66 1.18 -8.52
CA VAL A 401 11.31 1.07 -7.09
C VAL A 401 10.68 -0.29 -6.81
N THR A 402 9.65 -0.68 -7.57
CA THR A 402 8.92 -1.94 -7.31
C THR A 402 9.53 -3.15 -8.00
N ARG A 403 10.43 -2.94 -8.99
CA ARG A 403 11.03 -3.96 -9.85
C ARG A 403 10.02 -4.79 -10.66
N GLU A 404 8.77 -4.33 -10.74
CA GLU A 404 7.71 -4.99 -11.51
C GLU A 404 7.73 -4.60 -12.99
N PRO A 405 7.29 -5.51 -13.88
CA PRO A 405 6.95 -5.18 -15.26
C PRO A 405 5.89 -4.08 -15.37
N GLY A 406 6.12 -3.15 -16.29
CA GLY A 406 5.17 -2.13 -16.69
C GLY A 406 5.42 -1.72 -18.13
N ALA A 407 4.72 -0.68 -18.59
CA ALA A 407 4.97 -0.12 -19.89
C ALA A 407 5.18 1.40 -19.85
N VAL A 408 6.01 1.89 -20.76
CA VAL A 408 6.36 3.31 -20.92
C VAL A 408 6.03 3.74 -22.33
N LEU A 409 5.30 4.84 -22.47
CA LEU A 409 5.04 5.47 -23.77
C LEU A 409 6.27 6.28 -24.19
N GLY A 410 6.80 5.99 -25.38
CA GLY A 410 7.92 6.67 -26.00
C GLY A 410 7.56 7.31 -27.34
N GLU A 411 8.31 8.34 -27.74
CA GLU A 411 8.26 8.94 -29.08
C GLU A 411 9.69 9.11 -29.65
N TRP A 412 9.87 8.73 -30.91
CA TRP A 412 11.09 9.03 -31.66
C TRP A 412 10.89 10.23 -32.57
N THR A 413 11.54 11.34 -32.22
CA THR A 413 11.52 12.55 -33.03
C THR A 413 12.36 12.43 -34.29
N THR A 414 12.15 13.35 -35.24
CA THR A 414 12.81 13.36 -36.56
C THR A 414 14.32 13.53 -36.48
N ASP A 415 14.82 14.18 -35.43
CA ASP A 415 16.24 14.30 -35.09
C ASP A 415 16.86 13.03 -34.49
N GLY A 416 16.07 11.97 -34.32
CA GLY A 416 16.51 10.70 -33.74
C GLY A 416 16.54 10.69 -32.21
N THR A 417 16.00 11.70 -31.52
CA THR A 417 15.87 11.69 -30.06
C THR A 417 14.70 10.80 -29.63
N HIS A 418 14.92 9.95 -28.63
CA HIS A 418 13.87 9.17 -27.99
C HIS A 418 13.38 9.84 -26.72
N ARG A 419 12.09 10.18 -26.66
CA ARG A 419 11.46 10.87 -25.54
C ARG A 419 10.51 9.92 -24.81
N LEU A 420 10.72 9.73 -23.51
CA LEU A 420 9.75 9.05 -22.64
C LEU A 420 8.66 10.04 -22.25
N LEU A 421 7.41 9.73 -22.58
CA LEU A 421 6.26 10.62 -22.44
C LEU A 421 5.43 10.32 -21.19
N SER A 422 5.23 9.04 -20.84
CA SER A 422 4.52 8.65 -19.63
C SER A 422 4.93 7.26 -19.14
N THR A 423 4.84 7.04 -17.84
CA THR A 423 5.02 5.73 -17.19
C THR A 423 3.67 5.12 -16.83
N GLY A 424 3.60 3.78 -16.79
CA GLY A 424 2.36 3.06 -16.44
C GLY A 424 1.33 3.01 -17.57
N ALA A 425 1.77 3.12 -18.83
CA ALA A 425 0.91 2.88 -19.97
C ALA A 425 0.45 1.41 -19.97
N ALA A 426 -0.79 1.15 -20.40
CA ALA A 426 -1.20 -0.21 -20.70
C ALA A 426 -0.64 -0.62 -22.06
N ALA A 427 -0.13 -1.84 -22.15
CA ALA A 427 0.40 -2.43 -23.39
C ALA A 427 -0.71 -2.96 -24.32
N GLU A 428 -1.97 -2.61 -24.04
CA GLU A 428 -3.13 -3.02 -24.82
C GLU A 428 -3.35 -2.08 -26.02
N PRO A 429 -3.77 -2.59 -27.19
CA PRO A 429 -3.84 -1.80 -28.41
C PRO A 429 -4.67 -0.51 -28.32
N ASP A 430 -5.86 -0.59 -27.72
CA ASP A 430 -6.77 0.54 -27.60
C ASP A 430 -6.28 1.59 -26.59
N ALA A 431 -5.67 1.13 -25.50
CA ALA A 431 -5.11 2.01 -24.48
C ALA A 431 -3.88 2.77 -25.01
N PHE A 432 -3.02 2.09 -25.76
CA PHE A 432 -1.89 2.73 -26.44
C PHE A 432 -2.37 3.77 -27.47
N ALA A 433 -3.38 3.43 -28.30
CA ALA A 433 -3.97 4.36 -29.25
C ALA A 433 -4.56 5.62 -28.57
N ALA A 434 -5.28 5.43 -27.46
CA ALA A 434 -5.83 6.53 -26.67
C ALA A 434 -4.73 7.43 -26.08
N ALA A 435 -3.63 6.84 -25.56
CA ALA A 435 -2.50 7.57 -25.03
C ALA A 435 -1.79 8.41 -26.11
N VAL A 436 -1.60 7.84 -27.31
CA VAL A 436 -1.05 8.57 -28.46
C VAL A 436 -1.96 9.73 -28.86
N SER A 437 -3.28 9.53 -28.94
CA SER A 437 -4.23 10.63 -29.21
C SER A 437 -4.11 11.75 -28.19
N ALA A 438 -4.01 11.44 -26.90
CA ALA A 438 -3.88 12.45 -25.85
C ALA A 438 -2.62 13.31 -26.00
N VAL A 439 -1.50 12.71 -26.42
CA VAL A 439 -0.25 13.44 -26.72
C VAL A 439 -0.45 14.40 -27.89
N LEU A 440 -1.00 13.90 -29.00
CA LEU A 440 -1.25 14.69 -30.21
C LEU A 440 -2.20 15.87 -29.96
N ASP A 441 -3.29 15.63 -29.21
CA ASP A 441 -4.30 16.63 -28.88
C ASP A 441 -3.81 17.69 -27.89
N GLY A 442 -3.00 17.27 -26.91
CA GLY A 442 -2.42 18.16 -25.91
C GLY A 442 -1.53 19.24 -26.53
N GLU A 443 -0.80 18.91 -27.58
CA GLU A 443 0.04 19.85 -28.33
C GLU A 443 -0.77 20.80 -29.21
N ARG A 444 -1.83 20.32 -29.85
CA ARG A 444 -2.76 21.15 -30.63
C ARG A 444 -3.35 22.28 -29.77
N ARG A 445 -3.74 21.98 -28.52
CA ARG A 445 -4.23 22.99 -27.55
C ARG A 445 -3.16 24.00 -27.12
N ARG A 446 -1.88 23.60 -27.05
CA ARG A 446 -0.76 24.53 -26.73
C ARG A 446 -0.42 25.45 -27.91
N GLY A 447 -0.50 24.95 -29.14
CA GLY A 447 -0.31 25.75 -30.36
C GLY A 447 -1.37 26.86 -30.51
N TRP A 448 -2.63 26.53 -30.27
CA TRP A 448 -3.73 27.51 -30.30
C TRP A 448 -3.57 28.60 -29.24
N ARG A 449 -3.13 28.27 -28.02
CA ARG A 449 -2.87 29.27 -26.96
C ARG A 449 -1.70 30.21 -27.26
N ARG A 450 -0.75 29.83 -28.13
CA ARG A 450 0.35 30.72 -28.56
C ARG A 450 -0.09 31.74 -29.60
N LEU A 451 -1.04 31.38 -30.48
CA LEU A 451 -1.59 32.28 -31.50
C LEU A 451 -2.49 33.39 -30.92
N PHE A 452 -3.10 33.17 -29.75
CA PHE A 452 -3.98 34.13 -29.08
C PHE A 452 -3.35 34.85 -27.86
N ARG A 453 -2.02 34.87 -27.72
CA ARG A 453 -1.38 35.78 -26.75
C ARG A 453 -1.40 37.20 -27.32
N PRO A 454 -2.05 38.19 -26.66
CA PRO A 454 -1.90 39.58 -27.08
C PRO A 454 -0.43 39.95 -27.01
N ARG A 455 0.10 40.57 -28.07
CA ARG A 455 1.45 41.14 -28.03
C ARG A 455 1.49 42.18 -26.90
N PRO A 456 2.50 42.17 -26.02
CA PRO A 456 2.64 43.20 -25.02
C PRO A 456 2.77 44.55 -25.74
N ARG A 457 1.97 45.53 -25.29
CA ARG A 457 2.06 46.93 -25.72
C ARG A 457 3.28 47.60 -25.11
#